data_AF-A0A3D2IS11-F1
#
_entry.id   AF-A0A3D2IS11-F1
#
_cell.length_a   1.000
_cell.length_b   1.000
_cell.length_c   1.000
_cell.angle_alpha   90.00
_cell.angle_beta   90.00
_cell.angle_gamma   90.00
#
_symmetry.space_group_name_H-M   'P 1'
#
loop_
_entity.id
_entity.type
_entity.pdbx_description
1 polymer ?
#
loop_
_entity_poly.entity_id
_entity_poly.type
_entity_poly.pdbx_seq_one_letter_code
_entity_poly.pdbx_strand_id
1 'polypeptide(L)'
;MIVLQLVLFCILFTLMVKIAVGGNPLNGLYFYPKPVQEKVFALGMTDRETVARKRKQFMIPFVLVMLSALVLIIGLWNGVRRFWPAYWQALLFLEVMNWYDGICIDRLWVGHSRFWIIPGTEDIPFVQTWPQVLKKRGILTLIWIAGAAIVAGIVAVLF
;
A
#
# COMPACT_ATOMS: atom_id res chain seq x y z
N MET A 1 11.57 -17.15 -11.48
CA MET A 1 12.08 -16.62 -10.20
C MET A 1 11.46 -15.26 -9.85
N ILE A 2 11.60 -14.22 -10.68
CA ILE A 2 11.01 -12.88 -10.41
C ILE A 2 9.49 -12.90 -10.13
N VAL A 3 8.71 -13.67 -10.90
CA VAL A 3 7.24 -13.75 -10.69
C VAL A 3 6.90 -14.25 -9.28
N LEU A 4 7.62 -15.26 -8.78
CA LEU A 4 7.42 -15.77 -7.42
C LEU A 4 7.72 -14.68 -6.39
N GLN A 5 8.81 -13.93 -6.55
CA GLN A 5 9.17 -12.84 -5.64
C GLN A 5 8.13 -11.71 -5.66
N LEU A 6 7.59 -11.36 -6.83
CA LEU A 6 6.49 -10.39 -6.96
C LEU A 6 5.25 -10.88 -6.20
N VAL A 7 4.87 -12.15 -6.37
CA VAL A 7 3.74 -12.75 -5.64
C VAL A 7 3.98 -12.70 -4.14
N LEU A 8 5.17 -13.10 -3.67
CA LEU A 8 5.53 -13.04 -2.24
C LEU A 8 5.49 -11.60 -1.69
N PHE A 9 5.97 -10.63 -2.47
CA PHE A 9 5.95 -9.22 -2.10
C PHE A 9 4.51 -8.66 -1.99
N CYS A 10 3.64 -9.02 -2.93
CA CYS A 10 2.21 -8.68 -2.86
C CYS A 10 1.50 -9.39 -1.70
N ILE A 11 1.86 -10.64 -1.39
CA ILE A 11 1.32 -11.38 -0.23
C ILE A 11 1.76 -10.68 1.06
N LEU A 12 3.03 -10.28 1.18
CA LEU A 12 3.55 -9.54 2.33
C LEU A 12 2.76 -8.24 2.53
N PHE A 13 2.62 -7.45 1.47
CA PHE A 13 1.82 -6.22 1.47
C PHE A 13 0.40 -6.47 1.99
N THR A 14 -0.28 -7.47 1.42
CA THR A 14 -1.67 -7.80 1.76
C THR A 14 -1.81 -8.27 3.21
N LEU A 15 -0.87 -9.08 3.69
CA LEU A 15 -0.87 -9.58 5.06
C LEU A 15 -0.69 -8.44 6.05
N MET A 16 0.23 -7.50 5.77
CA MET A 16 0.43 -6.33 6.62
C MET A 16 -0.83 -5.46 6.69
N VAL A 17 -1.48 -5.20 5.55
CA VAL A 17 -2.77 -4.47 5.52
C VAL A 17 -3.83 -5.23 6.32
N LYS A 18 -3.94 -6.55 6.15
CA LYS A 18 -4.90 -7.38 6.89
C LYS A 18 -4.66 -7.33 8.40
N ILE A 19 -3.41 -7.41 8.84
CA ILE A 19 -3.05 -7.32 10.26
C ILE A 19 -3.39 -5.94 10.83
N ALA A 20 -3.13 -4.88 10.05
CA ALA A 20 -3.37 -3.50 10.48
C ALA A 20 -4.84 -3.19 10.70
N VAL A 21 -5.71 -3.68 9.80
CA VAL A 21 -7.15 -3.50 9.95
C VAL A 21 -7.70 -4.48 11.00
N GLY A 22 -7.09 -5.66 11.10
CA GLY A 22 -7.47 -6.67 12.08
C GLY A 22 -8.92 -7.10 11.90
N GLY A 23 -9.67 -7.15 13.00
CA GLY A 23 -11.11 -7.46 12.99
C GLY A 23 -12.03 -6.23 12.99
N ASN A 24 -11.49 -5.01 12.89
CA ASN A 24 -12.31 -3.79 13.00
C ASN A 24 -12.00 -2.79 11.86
N PRO A 25 -12.96 -2.48 10.98
CA PRO A 25 -12.76 -1.53 9.89
C PRO A 25 -12.36 -0.12 10.35
N LEU A 26 -12.68 0.27 11.58
CA LEU A 26 -12.27 1.56 12.17
C LEU A 26 -10.75 1.67 12.32
N ASN A 27 -10.03 0.56 12.48
CA ASN A 27 -8.57 0.58 12.51
C ASN A 27 -7.98 0.97 11.15
N GLY A 28 -8.71 0.72 10.06
CA GLY A 28 -8.37 1.13 8.71
C GLY A 28 -8.97 2.46 8.28
N LEU A 29 -9.57 3.25 9.19
CA LEU A 29 -10.34 4.45 8.81
C LEU A 29 -9.51 5.48 8.00
N TYR A 30 -8.21 5.54 8.21
CA TYR A 30 -7.32 6.43 7.44
C TYR A 30 -7.17 6.04 5.96
N PHE A 31 -7.60 4.85 5.54
CA PHE A 31 -7.69 4.45 4.13
C PHE A 31 -8.99 4.90 3.46
N TYR A 32 -10.02 5.28 4.22
CA TYR A 32 -11.31 5.70 3.67
C TYR A 32 -11.25 7.13 3.10
N PRO A 33 -12.15 7.47 2.16
CA PRO A 33 -12.27 8.85 1.68
C PRO A 33 -12.74 9.78 2.80
N LYS A 34 -12.35 11.06 2.72
CA LYS A 34 -12.65 12.09 3.74
C LYS A 34 -14.12 12.15 4.17
N PRO A 35 -15.13 12.05 3.28
CA PRO A 35 -16.53 12.11 3.69
C PRO A 35 -16.93 10.99 4.67
N VAL A 36 -16.39 9.79 4.51
CA VAL A 36 -16.63 8.68 5.45
C VAL A 36 -15.95 8.98 6.78
N GLN A 37 -14.70 9.45 6.76
CA GLN A 37 -13.99 9.81 7.99
C GLN A 37 -14.76 10.87 8.79
N GLU A 38 -15.25 11.92 8.12
CA GLU A 38 -16.03 12.99 8.74
C GLU A 38 -17.35 12.49 9.34
N LYS A 39 -18.07 11.61 8.64
CA LYS A 39 -19.30 11.00 9.19
C LYS A 39 -18.98 10.14 10.42
N VAL A 40 -17.91 9.35 10.38
CA VAL A 40 -17.47 8.54 11.54
C VAL A 40 -17.07 9.42 12.73
N PHE A 41 -16.40 10.56 12.48
CA PHE A 41 -16.08 11.54 13.53
C PHE A 41 -17.35 12.20 14.10
N ALA A 42 -18.32 12.55 13.25
CA ALA A 42 -19.60 13.12 13.68
C ALA A 42 -20.45 12.13 14.50
N LEU A 43 -20.34 10.84 14.21
CA LEU A 43 -20.97 9.77 15.00
C LEU A 43 -20.25 9.48 16.33
N GLY A 44 -19.13 10.15 16.62
CA GLY A 44 -18.38 9.98 17.87
C GLY A 44 -17.69 8.62 18.02
N MET A 45 -17.50 7.87 16.94
CA MET A 45 -16.93 6.52 16.99
C MET A 45 -15.40 6.51 17.18
N THR A 46 -14.72 7.59 16.78
CA THR A 46 -13.28 7.81 16.97
C THR A 46 -12.97 9.28 16.72
N ASP A 47 -11.73 9.70 17.03
CA ASP A 47 -11.26 11.07 16.88
C ASP A 47 -10.15 11.18 15.82
N ARG A 48 -10.00 12.38 15.25
CA ARG A 48 -8.97 12.69 14.24
C ARG A 48 -7.55 12.39 14.74
N GLU A 49 -7.26 12.72 16.00
CA GLU A 49 -5.95 12.47 16.60
C GLU A 49 -5.64 10.99 16.73
N THR A 50 -6.62 10.19 17.18
CA THR A 50 -6.49 8.73 17.30
C THR A 50 -6.23 8.08 15.95
N VAL A 51 -6.97 8.49 14.91
CA VAL A 51 -6.76 8.00 13.53
C VAL A 51 -5.39 8.41 13.00
N ALA A 52 -4.97 9.66 13.20
CA ALA A 52 -3.65 10.13 12.76
C ALA A 52 -2.51 9.38 13.47
N ARG A 53 -2.66 9.11 14.77
CA ARG A 53 -1.70 8.33 15.57
C ARG A 53 -1.60 6.89 15.06
N LYS A 54 -2.74 6.21 14.88
CA LYS A 54 -2.80 4.85 14.32
C LYS A 54 -2.19 4.79 12.92
N ARG A 55 -2.48 5.78 12.06
CA ARG A 55 -1.89 5.88 10.72
C ARG A 55 -0.36 5.94 10.81
N LYS A 56 0.22 6.79 11.66
CA LYS A 56 1.69 6.86 11.81
C LYS A 56 2.27 5.56 12.34
N GLN A 57 1.66 4.99 13.38
CA GLN A 57 2.07 3.73 13.98
C GLN A 57 2.06 2.56 12.99
N PHE A 58 1.17 2.57 12.00
CA PHE A 58 1.18 1.59 10.94
C PHE A 58 2.13 1.96 9.79
N MET A 59 2.08 3.19 9.30
CA MET A 59 2.78 3.60 8.07
C MET A 59 4.30 3.54 8.21
N ILE A 60 4.85 3.90 9.38
CA ILE A 60 6.29 3.85 9.63
C ILE A 60 6.83 2.42 9.52
N PRO A 61 6.37 1.44 10.33
CA PRO A 61 6.87 0.08 10.22
C PRO A 61 6.50 -0.56 8.88
N PHE A 62 5.35 -0.20 8.30
CA PHE A 62 4.96 -0.67 6.98
C PHE A 62 5.98 -0.30 5.90
N VAL A 63 6.34 0.99 5.80
CA VAL A 63 7.32 1.46 4.82
C VAL A 63 8.69 0.82 5.08
N LEU A 64 9.11 0.72 6.34
CA LEU A 64 10.41 0.12 6.70
C LEU A 64 10.50 -1.36 6.31
N VAL A 65 9.46 -2.15 6.59
CA VAL A 65 9.42 -3.58 6.26
C VAL A 65 9.37 -3.77 4.75
N MET A 66 8.51 -3.04 4.04
CA MET A 66 8.38 -3.14 2.58
C MET A 66 9.67 -2.71 1.86
N LEU A 67 10.30 -1.63 2.30
CA LEU A 67 11.58 -1.17 1.76
C LEU A 67 12.70 -2.18 2.00
N SER A 68 12.82 -2.66 3.25
CA SER A 68 13.82 -3.66 3.61
C SER A 68 13.66 -4.95 2.80
N ALA A 69 12.41 -5.44 2.67
CA ALA A 69 12.11 -6.62 1.88
C ALA A 69 12.51 -6.43 0.42
N LEU A 70 12.19 -5.28 -0.19
CA LEU A 70 12.54 -4.98 -1.57
C LEU A 70 14.07 -4.94 -1.78
N VAL A 71 14.80 -4.25 -0.90
CA VAL A 71 16.27 -4.14 -0.95
C VAL A 71 16.92 -5.52 -0.80
N LEU A 72 16.44 -6.35 0.13
CA LEU A 72 16.95 -7.71 0.34
C LEU A 72 16.65 -8.63 -0.83
N ILE A 73 15.46 -8.55 -1.44
CA ILE A 73 15.13 -9.34 -2.64
C ILE A 73 16.10 -8.98 -3.79
N ILE A 74 16.34 -7.69 -4.02
CA ILE A 74 17.17 -7.26 -5.15
C ILE A 74 18.67 -7.53 -4.88
N GLY A 75 19.17 -7.11 -3.72
CA GLY A 75 20.59 -7.18 -3.40
C GLY A 75 21.06 -8.56 -2.96
N LEU A 76 20.35 -9.19 -2.01
CA LEU A 76 20.75 -10.46 -1.41
C LEU A 76 20.25 -11.66 -2.20
N TRP A 77 18.96 -11.71 -2.53
CA TRP A 77 18.38 -12.86 -3.24
C TRP A 77 18.77 -12.87 -4.72
N ASN A 78 18.61 -11.74 -5.42
CA ASN A 78 18.94 -11.65 -6.85
C ASN A 78 20.43 -11.34 -7.11
N GLY A 79 21.23 -11.06 -6.07
CA GLY A 79 22.66 -10.82 -6.18
C GLY A 79 23.03 -9.55 -6.95
N VAL A 80 22.10 -8.60 -7.06
CA VAL A 80 22.31 -7.38 -7.85
C VAL A 80 23.12 -6.36 -7.05
N ARG A 81 24.22 -5.89 -7.64
CA ARG A 81 25.11 -4.88 -7.02
C ARG A 81 25.20 -3.58 -7.81
N ARG A 82 24.79 -3.59 -9.08
CA ARG A 82 24.88 -2.42 -9.95
C ARG A 82 23.57 -1.64 -9.91
N PHE A 83 23.68 -0.32 -10.00
CA PHE A 83 22.54 0.60 -9.95
C PHE A 83 21.47 0.29 -11.00
N TRP A 84 21.81 0.21 -12.28
CA TRP A 84 20.81 0.04 -13.35
C TRP A 84 20.00 -1.25 -13.25
N PRO A 85 20.61 -2.44 -13.05
CA PRO A 85 19.82 -3.65 -12.80
C PRO A 85 18.96 -3.55 -11.54
N ALA A 86 19.45 -2.91 -10.46
CA ALA A 86 18.66 -2.72 -9.25
C ALA A 86 17.47 -1.78 -9.48
N TYR A 87 17.67 -0.73 -10.28
CA TYR A 87 16.65 0.23 -10.68
C TYR A 87 15.51 -0.43 -11.43
N TRP A 88 15.82 -1.23 -12.46
CA TRP A 88 14.77 -1.90 -13.23
C TRP A 88 13.99 -2.91 -12.40
N GLN A 89 14.66 -3.64 -11.51
CA GLN A 89 13.96 -4.54 -10.58
C GLN A 89 13.11 -3.76 -9.58
N ALA A 90 13.65 -2.71 -8.95
CA ALA A 90 12.90 -1.88 -8.01
C ALA A 90 11.66 -1.27 -8.67
N LEU A 91 11.81 -0.72 -9.87
CA LEU A 91 10.71 -0.14 -10.63
C LEU A 91 9.63 -1.19 -10.90
N LEU A 92 10.00 -2.38 -11.37
CA LEU A 92 9.06 -3.48 -11.61
C LEU A 92 8.26 -3.83 -10.35
N PHE A 93 8.92 -4.02 -9.21
CA PHE A 93 8.24 -4.36 -7.96
C PHE A 93 7.30 -3.24 -7.48
N LEU A 94 7.75 -1.99 -7.54
CA LEU A 94 6.96 -0.84 -7.11
C LEU A 94 5.73 -0.63 -8.02
N GLU A 95 5.89 -0.78 -9.33
CA GLU A 95 4.77 -0.70 -10.28
C GLU A 95 3.76 -1.84 -10.08
N VAL A 96 4.24 -3.09 -10.01
CA VAL A 96 3.36 -4.24 -9.80
C VAL A 96 2.59 -4.08 -8.49
N MET A 97 3.26 -3.65 -7.41
CA MET A 97 2.60 -3.36 -6.13
C MET A 97 1.58 -2.21 -6.25
N ASN A 98 1.92 -1.12 -6.93
CA ASN A 98 1.03 0.03 -7.12
C ASN A 98 -0.28 -0.38 -7.81
N TRP A 99 -0.18 -1.15 -8.89
CA TRP A 99 -1.33 -1.64 -9.64
C TRP A 99 -2.10 -2.72 -8.89
N TYR A 100 -1.40 -3.64 -8.22
CA TYR A 100 -2.00 -4.64 -7.35
C TYR A 100 -2.85 -4.00 -6.25
N ASP A 101 -2.34 -2.98 -5.57
CA ASP A 101 -3.08 -2.25 -4.54
C ASP A 101 -4.35 -1.60 -5.11
N GLY A 102 -4.26 -0.94 -6.27
CA GLY A 102 -5.42 -0.30 -6.91
C GLY A 102 -6.51 -1.26 -7.38
N ILE A 103 -6.12 -2.44 -7.87
CA ILE A 103 -7.07 -3.40 -8.47
C ILE A 103 -7.53 -4.41 -7.42
N CYS A 104 -6.60 -5.09 -6.76
CA CYS A 104 -6.90 -6.20 -5.87
C CYS A 104 -7.37 -5.71 -4.50
N ILE A 105 -6.72 -4.68 -3.94
CA ILE A 105 -7.04 -4.20 -2.58
C ILE A 105 -8.21 -3.22 -2.66
N ASP A 106 -8.01 -2.07 -3.30
CA ASP A 106 -9.00 -0.97 -3.34
C ASP A 106 -10.32 -1.34 -4.03
N ARG A 107 -10.27 -2.16 -5.09
CA ARG A 107 -11.48 -2.50 -5.87
C ARG A 107 -12.02 -3.87 -5.48
N LEU A 108 -11.23 -4.95 -5.62
CA LEU A 108 -11.76 -6.30 -5.43
C LEU A 108 -12.02 -6.62 -3.96
N TRP A 109 -11.05 -6.41 -3.07
CA TRP A 109 -11.23 -6.75 -1.66
C TRP A 109 -12.16 -5.78 -0.95
N VAL A 110 -11.89 -4.47 -1.04
CA VAL A 110 -12.70 -3.44 -0.37
C VAL A 110 -14.11 -3.41 -0.95
N GLY A 111 -14.27 -3.52 -2.27
CA GLY A 111 -15.59 -3.46 -2.92
C GLY A 111 -16.45 -4.71 -2.80
N HIS A 112 -15.86 -5.89 -2.53
CA HIS A 112 -16.63 -7.13 -2.40
C HIS A 112 -16.84 -7.57 -0.94
N SER A 113 -16.07 -7.03 -0.01
CA SER A 113 -16.13 -7.42 1.39
C SER A 113 -17.05 -6.52 2.22
N ARG A 114 -18.06 -7.12 2.85
CA ARG A 114 -18.93 -6.44 3.84
C ARG A 114 -18.18 -5.92 5.06
N PHE A 115 -16.95 -6.40 5.28
CA PHE A 115 -16.10 -5.98 6.39
C PHE A 115 -15.82 -4.48 6.39
N TRP A 116 -15.77 -3.84 5.22
CA TRP A 116 -15.46 -2.41 5.08
C TRP A 116 -16.71 -1.50 5.17
N ILE A 117 -17.87 -2.06 5.51
CA ILE A 117 -19.07 -1.26 5.73
C ILE A 117 -19.09 -0.86 7.20
N ILE A 118 -18.86 0.42 7.48
CA ILE A 118 -18.97 0.98 8.82
C ILE A 118 -20.45 1.33 9.07
N PRO A 119 -21.05 0.87 10.18
CA PRO A 119 -22.44 1.19 10.51
C PRO A 119 -22.68 2.70 10.49
N GLY A 120 -23.74 3.14 9.83
CA GLY A 120 -24.07 4.55 9.70
C GLY A 120 -23.34 5.31 8.59
N THR A 121 -22.44 4.68 7.82
CA THR A 121 -21.85 5.27 6.60
C THR A 121 -22.20 4.52 5.32
N GLU A 122 -23.23 3.67 5.37
CA GLU A 122 -23.67 2.79 4.28
C GLU A 122 -24.02 3.53 2.99
N ASP A 123 -24.53 4.76 3.12
CA ASP A 123 -24.99 5.59 2.00
C ASP A 123 -23.83 6.25 1.23
N ILE A 124 -22.61 6.23 1.78
CA ILE A 124 -21.47 6.93 1.18
C ILE A 124 -20.63 5.93 0.37
N PRO A 125 -20.49 6.12 -0.95
CA PRO A 125 -19.62 5.28 -1.75
C PRO A 125 -18.17 5.51 -1.35
N PHE A 126 -17.51 4.45 -0.84
CA PHE A 126 -16.11 4.49 -0.43
C PHE A 126 -15.16 3.75 -1.37
N VAL A 127 -15.71 2.95 -2.30
CA VAL A 127 -14.95 2.24 -3.33
C VAL A 127 -14.63 3.19 -4.49
N GLN A 128 -13.37 3.23 -4.91
CA GLN A 128 -12.95 4.07 -6.03
C GLN A 128 -13.46 3.52 -7.36
N THR A 129 -13.87 4.41 -8.27
CA THR A 129 -14.28 4.00 -9.63
C THR A 129 -13.06 3.66 -10.50
N TRP A 130 -13.24 2.88 -11.56
CA TRP A 130 -12.16 2.54 -12.49
C TRP A 130 -11.38 3.75 -13.02
N PRO A 131 -12.02 4.84 -13.49
CA PRO A 131 -11.29 6.02 -13.93
C PRO A 131 -10.49 6.69 -12.81
N GLN A 132 -11.00 6.68 -11.57
CA GLN A 132 -10.29 7.23 -10.41
C GLN A 132 -9.06 6.40 -10.07
N VAL A 133 -9.19 5.06 -10.07
CA VAL A 133 -8.07 4.14 -9.85
C VAL A 133 -7.02 4.35 -10.95
N LEU A 134 -7.40 4.31 -12.22
CA LEU A 134 -6.46 4.51 -13.34
C LEU A 134 -5.72 5.85 -13.25
N LYS A 135 -6.43 6.95 -12.95
CA LYS A 135 -5.83 8.27 -12.79
C LYS A 135 -4.86 8.32 -11.61
N LYS A 136 -5.26 7.82 -10.45
CA LYS A 136 -4.44 7.79 -9.23
C LYS A 136 -3.19 6.92 -9.42
N ARG A 137 -3.37 5.70 -9.96
CA ARG A 137 -2.28 4.74 -10.17
C ARG A 137 -1.33 5.19 -11.28
N GLY A 138 -1.83 5.81 -12.35
CA GLY A 138 -1.00 6.40 -13.39
C GLY A 138 -0.11 7.55 -12.88
N ILE A 139 -0.62 8.42 -12.00
CA ILE A 139 0.21 9.45 -11.35
C ILE A 139 1.25 8.80 -10.44
N LEU A 140 0.87 7.79 -9.66
CA LEU A 140 1.79 7.07 -8.77
C LEU A 140 2.90 6.35 -9.55
N THR A 141 2.62 5.82 -10.74
CA THR A 141 3.63 5.23 -11.62
C THR A 141 4.76 6.22 -11.92
N LEU A 142 4.43 7.49 -12.21
CA LEU A 142 5.44 8.53 -12.44
C LEU A 142 6.29 8.81 -11.19
N ILE A 143 5.68 8.73 -10.01
CA ILE A 143 6.39 8.91 -8.74
C ILE A 143 7.33 7.73 -8.47
N TRP A 144 6.90 6.51 -8.80
CA TRP A 144 7.71 5.30 -8.59
C TRP A 144 8.93 5.21 -9.50
N ILE A 145 8.95 5.90 -10.65
CA ILE A 145 10.17 6.10 -11.44
C ILE A 145 11.27 6.74 -10.57
N ALA A 146 10.94 7.80 -9.82
CA ALA A 146 11.89 8.41 -8.90
C ALA A 146 12.16 7.54 -7.67
N GLY A 147 11.12 6.89 -7.12
CA GLY A 147 11.26 5.98 -5.98
C GLY A 147 12.19 4.80 -6.24
N ALA A 148 12.16 4.24 -7.45
CA ALA A 148 13.03 3.15 -7.88
C ALA A 148 14.50 3.56 -7.89
N ALA A 149 14.82 4.81 -8.23
CA ALA A 149 16.19 5.33 -8.17
C ALA A 149 16.73 5.35 -6.73
N ILE A 150 15.89 5.71 -5.76
CA ILE A 150 16.27 5.70 -4.34
C ILE A 150 16.59 4.26 -3.90
N VAL A 151 15.71 3.30 -4.19
CA VAL A 151 15.92 1.88 -3.86
C VAL A 151 17.19 1.33 -4.52
N ALA A 152 17.39 1.64 -5.80
CA ALA A 152 18.58 1.22 -6.53
C ALA A 152 19.87 1.79 -5.95
N GLY A 153 19.85 3.06 -5.53
CA GLY A 153 20.96 3.69 -4.83
C GLY A 153 21.28 2.98 -3.51
N ILE A 154 20.26 2.65 -2.72
CA ILE A 154 20.42 1.89 -1.47
C ILE A 154 21.06 0.52 -1.74
N VAL A 155 20.55 -0.23 -2.73
CA VAL A 155 21.10 -1.55 -3.08
C VAL A 155 22.56 -1.44 -3.51
N ALA A 156 22.90 -0.48 -4.39
CA ALA A 156 24.25 -0.31 -4.90
C ALA A 156 25.28 0.14 -3.85
N VAL A 157 24.82 0.72 -2.73
CA VAL A 157 25.67 1.10 -1.60
C VAL A 157 25.83 -0.06 -0.60
N LEU A 158 24.79 -0.87 -0.41
CA LEU A 158 24.77 -1.93 0.60
C LEU A 158 25.38 -3.27 0.12
N PHE A 159 25.45 -3.52 -1.19
CA PHE A 159 25.86 -4.81 -1.78
C PHE A 159 26.90 -4.65 -2.89
#